data_AF-A0A6L2PHK6-F1
#
_entry.id   AF-A0A6L2PHK6-F1
#
_cell.length_a   1.000
_cell.length_b   1.000
_cell.length_c   1.000
_cell.angle_alpha   90.00
_cell.angle_beta   90.00
_cell.angle_gamma   90.00
#
_symmetry.space_group_name_H-M   'P 1'
#
loop_
_entity.id
_entity.type
_entity.pdbx_description
1 polymer ?
#
loop_
_entity_poly.entity_id
_entity_poly.type
_entity_poly.pdbx_seq_one_letter_code
_entity_poly.pdbx_strand_id
1 'polypeptide(L)'
;MGNNGSKFVKKIASPFTNSADCSCTDHPQSIVKSKSPVIVISRKGSMFFDEDGDLAHEFYIEVPPSRKGCKATMKKVLHNLVPQA
;
A
#
# COMPACT_ATOMS: atom_id res chain seq x y z
N MET A 1 -26.06 16.33 54.87
CA MET A 1 -26.33 16.62 53.44
C MET A 1 -25.01 16.54 52.68
N GLY A 2 -24.85 15.53 51.82
CA GLY A 2 -23.59 15.23 51.12
C GLY A 2 -23.40 16.04 49.84
N ASN A 3 -22.17 16.54 49.64
CA ASN A 3 -21.74 17.33 48.49
C ASN A 3 -21.33 16.40 47.35
N ASN A 4 -22.00 16.46 46.18
CA ASN A 4 -21.65 15.62 45.03
C ASN A 4 -20.76 16.41 44.06
N GLY A 5 -19.46 16.11 44.10
CA GLY A 5 -18.47 16.64 43.16
C GLY A 5 -18.70 16.15 41.74
N SER A 6 -18.91 17.10 40.82
CA SER A 6 -19.00 16.84 39.38
C SER A 6 -17.67 16.32 38.84
N LYS A 7 -17.67 15.13 38.23
CA LYS A 7 -16.48 14.58 37.57
C LYS A 7 -16.36 15.17 36.17
N PHE A 8 -15.37 16.06 35.99
CA PHE A 8 -14.98 16.52 34.66
C PHE A 8 -14.38 15.35 33.86
N VAL A 9 -15.13 14.81 32.90
CA VAL A 9 -14.59 13.85 31.94
C VAL A 9 -13.89 14.64 30.83
N LYS A 10 -12.55 14.62 30.81
CA LYS A 10 -11.77 15.09 29.64
C LYS A 10 -12.04 14.15 28.48
N LYS A 11 -12.79 14.63 27.49
CA LYS A 11 -12.96 13.97 26.20
C LYS A 11 -11.63 14.09 25.45
N ILE A 12 -10.77 13.09 25.56
CA ILE A 12 -9.56 13.01 24.75
C ILE A 12 -10.01 12.52 23.37
N ALA A 13 -10.15 13.43 22.42
CA ALA A 13 -10.37 13.09 21.03
C ALA A 13 -9.05 12.60 20.44
N SER A 14 -8.88 11.28 20.35
CA SER A 14 -7.80 10.69 19.56
C SER A 14 -8.15 10.86 18.08
N PRO A 15 -7.28 11.40 17.22
CA PRO A 15 -7.50 11.33 15.79
C PRO A 15 -7.37 9.86 15.37
N PHE A 16 -8.49 9.20 15.13
CA PHE A 16 -8.49 7.92 14.43
C PHE A 16 -8.11 8.19 12.98
N THR A 17 -6.82 8.09 12.65
CA THR A 17 -6.41 7.81 11.27
C THR A 17 -6.72 6.35 11.03
N ASN A 18 -7.88 6.05 10.41
CA ASN A 18 -8.12 4.76 9.79
C ASN A 18 -7.17 4.65 8.58
N SER A 19 -5.91 4.37 8.86
CA SER A 19 -5.03 3.75 7.87
C SER A 19 -5.50 2.30 7.77
N ALA A 20 -6.27 2.01 6.72
CA ALA A 20 -6.36 0.64 6.24
C ALA A 20 -4.95 0.27 5.73
N ASP A 21 -4.10 -0.17 6.65
CA ASP A 21 -2.76 -0.67 6.35
C ASP A 21 -2.94 -2.05 5.68
N CYS A 22 -2.99 -2.06 4.34
CA CYS A 22 -2.62 -3.25 3.58
C CYS A 22 -1.12 -3.18 3.31
N SER A 23 -0.34 -3.65 4.28
CA SER A 23 1.10 -3.84 4.11
C SER A 23 1.37 -5.17 3.42
N CYS A 24 1.66 -5.13 2.12
CA CYS A 24 2.35 -6.22 1.44
C CYS A 24 3.58 -5.68 0.70
N THR A 25 4.52 -5.13 1.47
CA THR A 25 5.93 -5.06 1.06
C THR A 25 6.80 -5.35 2.28
N ASP A 26 7.27 -6.60 2.37
CA ASP A 26 8.35 -7.05 3.25
C ASP A 26 9.66 -6.35 2.81
N HIS A 27 9.83 -5.08 3.18
CA HIS A 27 11.11 -4.38 3.15
C HIS A 27 11.35 -3.85 4.56
N PRO A 28 12.46 -4.20 5.23
CA PRO A 28 12.75 -3.70 6.57
C PRO A 28 13.10 -2.21 6.50
N GLN A 29 12.08 -1.35 6.50
CA GLN A 29 12.22 0.08 6.73
C GLN A 29 12.48 0.25 8.23
N SER A 30 13.75 0.39 8.60
CA SER A 30 14.18 0.83 9.93
C SER A 30 13.65 2.26 10.15
N ILE A 31 12.45 2.40 10.71
CA ILE A 31 11.86 3.71 11.02
C ILE A 31 12.57 4.31 12.23
N VAL A 32 13.55 5.18 11.98
CA VAL A 32 14.16 6.03 13.00
C VAL A 32 13.15 7.13 13.35
N LYS A 33 12.64 7.12 14.60
CA LYS A 33 11.68 8.11 15.10
C LYS A 33 12.35 9.48 15.26
N SER A 34 12.38 10.29 14.22
CA SER A 34 12.73 11.72 14.30
C SER A 34 11.50 12.54 14.72
N LYS A 35 11.69 13.52 15.60
CA LYS A 35 10.63 14.45 16.08
C LYS A 35 10.19 15.52 15.06
N SER A 36 10.74 15.47 13.85
CA SER A 36 10.43 16.39 12.76
C SER A 36 9.17 15.96 12.00
N PRO A 37 8.35 16.89 11.46
CA PRO A 37 7.23 16.50 10.61
C PRO A 37 7.73 15.73 9.38
N VAL A 38 7.13 14.58 9.10
CA VAL A 38 7.40 13.82 7.88
C VAL A 38 6.77 14.58 6.72
N ILE A 39 7.60 15.28 5.94
CA ILE A 39 7.15 15.97 4.73
C ILE A 39 7.34 14.99 3.57
N VAL A 40 6.23 14.42 3.10
CA VAL A 40 6.22 13.59 1.89
C VAL A 40 6.26 14.51 0.67
N ILE A 41 7.42 14.60 0.02
CA ILE A 41 7.64 15.49 -1.13
C ILE A 41 7.00 14.90 -2.40
N SER A 42 7.04 13.59 -2.56
CA SER A 42 6.36 12.87 -3.65
C SER A 42 6.02 11.44 -3.24
N ARG A 43 4.95 10.90 -3.80
CA ARG A 43 4.57 9.49 -3.67
C ARG A 43 4.64 8.87 -5.06
N LYS A 44 5.37 7.76 -5.20
CA LYS A 44 5.38 7.01 -6.45
C LYS A 44 4.06 6.24 -6.59
N GLY A 45 3.36 6.44 -7.70
CA GLY A 45 2.13 5.70 -8.01
C GLY A 45 2.39 4.21 -8.22
N SER A 46 1.38 3.39 -7.97
CA SER A 46 1.39 1.94 -8.19
C SER A 46 0.67 1.53 -9.48
N MET A 47 0.23 2.48 -10.29
CA MET A 47 -0.41 2.22 -11.58
C MET A 47 0.60 2.30 -12.71
N PHE A 48 0.44 1.38 -13.66
CA PHE A 48 1.31 1.21 -14.82
C PHE A 48 0.44 0.97 -16.05
N PHE A 49 0.90 1.41 -17.21
CA PHE A 49 0.31 1.08 -18.51
C PHE A 49 0.97 -0.20 -19.07
N ASP A 50 0.19 -1.06 -19.71
CA ASP A 50 0.71 -2.17 -20.52
C ASP A 50 0.88 -1.78 -22.00
N GLU A 51 1.20 -2.78 -22.82
CA GLU A 51 1.43 -2.66 -24.26
C GLU A 51 0.18 -2.20 -25.03
N ASP A 52 -1.01 -2.51 -24.52
CA ASP A 52 -2.29 -2.13 -25.12
C ASP A 52 -2.81 -0.78 -24.59
N GLY A 53 -2.14 -0.21 -23.59
CA GLY A 53 -2.49 1.07 -22.97
C GLY A 53 -3.47 0.94 -21.80
N ASP A 54 -3.68 -0.27 -21.28
CA ASP A 54 -4.51 -0.51 -20.11
C ASP A 54 -3.76 -0.17 -18.82
N LEU A 55 -4.45 0.53 -17.92
CA LEU A 55 -3.90 0.98 -16.65
C LEU A 55 -4.18 -0.04 -15.54
N ALA A 56 -3.14 -0.65 -14.99
CA ALA A 56 -3.27 -1.66 -13.94
C ALA A 56 -2.19 -1.53 -12.84
N HIS A 57 -2.43 -2.22 -11.72
CA HIS A 57 -1.46 -2.31 -10.62
C HIS A 57 -0.41 -3.41 -10.86
N GLU A 58 -0.81 -4.47 -11.56
CA GLU A 58 0.00 -5.66 -11.76
C GLU A 58 -0.30 -6.27 -13.11
N PHE A 59 0.74 -6.70 -13.81
CA PHE A 59 0.61 -7.35 -15.10
C PHE A 59 1.10 -8.79 -15.01
N TYR A 60 0.41 -9.65 -15.75
CA TYR A 60 0.75 -11.05 -15.88
C TYR A 60 0.88 -11.39 -17.36
N ILE A 61 1.91 -12.15 -17.68
CA ILE A 61 2.07 -12.73 -19.01
C ILE A 61 1.76 -14.21 -18.97
N GLU A 62 1.13 -14.69 -20.04
CA GLU A 62 0.96 -16.11 -20.26
C GLU A 62 2.31 -16.72 -20.67
N VAL A 63 2.75 -17.72 -19.91
CA VAL A 63 3.97 -18.49 -20.19
C VAL A 63 3.54 -19.83 -20.80
N PRO A 64 3.93 -20.10 -22.06
CA PRO A 64 3.57 -21.35 -22.70
C PRO A 64 4.23 -22.53 -21.98
N PRO A 65 3.56 -23.70 -21.96
CA PRO A 65 4.10 -24.87 -21.30
C PRO A 65 5.35 -25.37 -22.03
N SER A 66 6.41 -25.63 -21.27
CA SER A 66 7.65 -26.21 -21.82
C SER A 66 7.45 -27.66 -22.31
N ARG A 67 6.48 -28.39 -21.74
CA ARG A 67 6.15 -29.76 -22.11
C ARG A 67 4.76 -29.86 -22.73
N LYS A 68 4.64 -30.64 -23.82
CA LYS A 68 3.34 -30.94 -24.45
C LYS A 68 2.37 -31.58 -23.46
N GLY A 69 1.14 -31.08 -23.43
CA GLY A 69 0.06 -31.56 -22.56
C GLY A 69 -0.03 -30.87 -21.19
N CYS A 70 0.92 -29.97 -20.85
CA CYS A 70 0.80 -29.13 -19.67
C CYS A 70 0.01 -27.85 -19.99
N LYS A 71 -0.65 -27.27 -18.99
CA LYS A 71 -1.36 -25.99 -19.13
C LYS A 71 -0.36 -24.82 -19.10
N ALA A 72 -0.68 -23.75 -19.81
CA ALA A 72 0.03 -22.49 -19.66
C ALA A 72 -0.14 -21.92 -18.25
N THR A 73 0.85 -21.16 -17.79
CA THR A 73 0.82 -20.52 -16.48
C THR A 73 0.96 -19.02 -16.62
N MET A 74 0.36 -18.26 -15.71
CA MET A 74 0.53 -16.82 -15.65
C MET A 74 1.74 -16.47 -14.79
N LYS A 75 2.59 -15.57 -15.27
CA LYS A 75 3.74 -15.06 -14.52
C LYS A 75 3.65 -13.55 -14.35
N LYS A 76 3.84 -13.08 -13.11
CA LYS A 76 3.87 -11.64 -12.80
C LYS A 76 5.05 -10.96 -13.49
N VAL A 77 4.79 -9.84 -14.13
CA VAL A 77 5.78 -8.96 -14.73
C VAL A 77 6.24 -7.95 -13.69
N LEU A 78 7.56 -7.81 -13.54
CA LEU A 78 8.18 -6.89 -12.58
C LEU A 78 9.10 -5.85 -13.25
N HIS A 79 9.34 -5.99 -14.56
CA HIS A 79 10.26 -5.17 -15.33
C HIS A 79 9.56 -4.56 -16.54
N ASN A 80 10.14 -3.50 -17.10
CA ASN A 80 9.62 -2.79 -18.28
C ASN A 80 8.19 -2.25 -18.14
N LEU A 81 7.75 -1.97 -16.91
CA LEU A 81 6.45 -1.35 -16.67
C LEU A 81 6.53 0.17 -16.85
N VAL A 82 5.59 0.74 -17.60
CA VAL A 82 5.50 2.20 -17.81
C VAL A 82 4.63 2.79 -16.71
N PRO A 83 5.17 3.58 -15.76
CA PRO A 83 4.38 4.15 -14.68
C PRO A 83 3.42 5.22 -15.19
N GLN A 84 2.28 5.35 -14.53
CA GLN A 84 1.41 6.52 -14.70
C GLN A 84 2.16 7.78 -14.23
N ALA A 85 2.29 8.76 -15.12
CA ALA A 85 2.93 10.05 -14.85
C ALA A 85 2.08 10.95 -13.95
#